data_AF-A0A6A7KQH0-F1
#
_entry.id   AF-A0A6A7KQH0-F1
#
_cell.length_a   1.000
_cell.length_b   1.000
_cell.length_c   1.000
_cell.angle_alpha   90.00
_cell.angle_beta   90.00
_cell.angle_gamma   90.00
#
_symmetry.space_group_name_H-M   'P 1'
#
loop_
_entity.id
_entity.type
_entity.pdbx_description
1 polymer ?
#
loop_
_entity_poly.entity_id
_entity_poly.type
_entity_poly.pdbx_seq_one_letter_code
_entity_poly.pdbx_strand_id
1 'polypeptide(L)'
;MTQIDAYHAELARQIAAQVVAELPRELAVQVAAELRDDPSVQSPWLNSEQAATYLGLEPRGLESMRRERRGPKFSRIGNRIVRYHVADLDAWLREHAR
;
A
#
# COMPACT_ATOMS: atom_id res chain seq x y z
N MET A 1 -35.34 4.32 -27.02
CA MET A 1 -34.78 3.82 -25.76
C MET A 1 -35.69 2.71 -25.28
N THR A 2 -35.26 1.45 -25.43
CA THR A 2 -36.15 0.29 -25.49
C THR A 2 -36.34 -0.31 -24.09
N GLN A 3 -37.52 -0.84 -23.79
CA GLN A 3 -37.85 -1.44 -22.49
C GLN A 3 -36.87 -2.55 -22.04
N ILE A 4 -36.18 -3.17 -23.01
CA ILE A 4 -35.11 -4.16 -22.82
C ILE A 4 -33.87 -3.53 -22.19
N ASP A 5 -33.44 -2.34 -22.64
CA ASP A 5 -32.25 -1.65 -22.13
C ASP A 5 -32.41 -1.26 -20.65
N ALA A 6 -33.64 -0.87 -20.27
CA ALA A 6 -33.99 -0.52 -18.89
C ALA A 6 -34.01 -1.73 -17.96
N TYR A 7 -34.50 -2.88 -18.44
CA TYR A 7 -34.51 -4.14 -17.70
C TYR A 7 -33.10 -4.68 -17.45
N HIS A 8 -32.22 -4.64 -18.46
CA HIS A 8 -30.82 -5.06 -18.29
C HIS A 8 -30.06 -4.15 -17.32
N ALA A 9 -30.29 -2.84 -17.37
CA ALA A 9 -29.67 -1.89 -16.44
C ALA A 9 -30.16 -2.08 -14.99
N GLU A 10 -31.41 -2.45 -14.79
CA GLU A 10 -31.97 -2.78 -13.47
C GLU A 10 -31.44 -4.13 -12.96
N LEU A 11 -31.42 -5.15 -13.79
CA LEU A 11 -30.88 -6.48 -13.47
C LEU A 11 -29.38 -6.40 -13.12
N ALA A 12 -28.60 -5.62 -13.87
CA ALA A 12 -27.18 -5.39 -13.57
C ALA A 12 -26.99 -4.66 -12.24
N ARG A 13 -27.84 -3.67 -11.92
CA ARG A 13 -27.82 -2.97 -10.63
C ARG A 13 -28.18 -3.89 -9.47
N GLN A 14 -29.20 -4.74 -9.64
CA GLN A 14 -29.62 -5.70 -8.62
C GLN A 14 -28.56 -6.77 -8.37
N ILE A 15 -27.93 -7.32 -9.41
CA ILE A 15 -26.81 -8.26 -9.28
C ILE A 15 -25.61 -7.59 -8.63
N ALA A 16 -25.23 -6.38 -9.04
CA ALA A 16 -24.13 -5.65 -8.43
C ALA A 16 -24.39 -5.34 -6.95
N ALA A 17 -25.61 -4.90 -6.61
CA ALA A 17 -26.01 -4.67 -5.21
C ALA A 17 -25.97 -5.96 -4.37
N GLN A 18 -26.45 -7.07 -4.94
CA GLN A 18 -26.44 -8.38 -4.27
C GLN A 18 -25.02 -8.89 -4.03
N VAL A 19 -24.12 -8.75 -5.02
CA VAL A 19 -22.71 -9.13 -4.91
C VAL A 19 -21.96 -8.26 -3.89
N VAL A 20 -22.21 -6.93 -3.89
CA VAL A 20 -21.60 -5.99 -2.93
C VAL A 20 -22.12 -6.20 -1.50
N ALA A 21 -23.34 -6.68 -1.32
CA ALA A 21 -23.93 -6.96 -0.01
C ALA A 21 -23.38 -8.24 0.64
N GLU A 22 -23.08 -9.28 -0.16
CA GLU A 22 -22.66 -10.59 0.33
C GLU A 22 -21.12 -10.75 0.44
N LEU A 23 -20.34 -10.00 -0.34
CA LEU A 23 -18.85 -10.08 -0.32
C LEU A 23 -18.06 -9.06 0.54
N PRO A 24 -18.60 -8.24 1.47
CA PRO A 24 -17.76 -7.26 2.17
C PRO A 24 -17.09 -7.82 3.43
N ARG A 25 -17.72 -8.77 4.14
CA ARG A 25 -17.23 -9.20 5.46
C ARG A 25 -16.30 -10.39 5.39
N GLU A 26 -16.66 -11.42 4.62
CA GLU A 26 -15.85 -12.62 4.46
C GLU A 26 -14.55 -12.33 3.71
N LEU A 27 -14.63 -11.54 2.63
CA LEU A 27 -13.44 -11.14 1.87
C LEU A 27 -12.53 -10.24 2.72
N ALA A 28 -13.07 -9.32 3.51
CA ALA A 28 -12.27 -8.51 4.42
C ALA A 28 -11.60 -9.35 5.52
N VAL A 29 -12.28 -10.38 6.05
CA VAL A 29 -11.70 -11.30 7.04
C VAL A 29 -10.59 -12.16 6.42
N GLN A 30 -10.78 -12.64 5.19
CA GLN A 30 -9.77 -13.42 4.46
C GLN A 30 -8.55 -12.57 4.13
N VAL A 31 -8.76 -11.38 3.57
CA VAL A 31 -7.67 -10.44 3.28
C VAL A 31 -6.96 -10.03 4.57
N ALA A 32 -7.68 -9.76 5.66
CA ALA A 32 -7.05 -9.44 6.94
C ALA A 32 -6.27 -10.64 7.53
N ALA A 33 -6.75 -11.87 7.37
CA ALA A 33 -6.03 -13.07 7.81
C ALA A 33 -4.76 -13.29 6.97
N GLU A 34 -4.85 -13.10 5.66
CA GLU A 34 -3.72 -13.26 4.74
C GLU A 34 -2.67 -12.15 4.92
N LEU A 35 -3.11 -10.90 5.14
CA LEU A 35 -2.24 -9.79 5.52
C LEU A 35 -1.66 -9.94 6.92
N ARG A 36 -2.36 -10.62 7.84
CA ARG A 36 -1.82 -10.90 9.18
C ARG A 36 -0.59 -11.77 9.04
N ASP A 37 -0.61 -12.84 8.26
CA ASP A 37 0.54 -13.75 8.19
C ASP A 37 1.64 -13.28 7.24
N ASP A 38 1.45 -12.16 6.53
CA ASP A 38 2.51 -11.52 5.74
C ASP A 38 3.49 -10.76 6.66
N PRO A 39 4.75 -11.23 6.81
CA PRO A 39 5.74 -10.57 7.64
C PRO A 39 6.11 -9.16 7.12
N SER A 40 5.80 -8.87 5.86
CA SER A 40 5.99 -7.55 5.24
C SER A 40 4.94 -6.53 5.69
N VAL A 41 3.80 -6.99 6.21
CA VAL A 41 2.72 -6.18 6.81
C VAL A 41 2.89 -6.09 8.33
N GLN A 42 3.42 -7.12 8.99
CA GLN A 42 3.62 -7.11 10.44
C GLN A 42 4.90 -6.39 10.91
N SER A 43 5.94 -6.33 10.08
CA SER A 43 7.24 -5.74 10.47
C SER A 43 7.30 -4.23 10.19
N PRO A 44 7.73 -3.38 11.13
CA PRO A 44 7.87 -1.94 10.91
C PRO A 44 9.06 -1.57 9.99
N TRP A 45 9.76 -2.59 9.46
CA TRP A 45 10.95 -2.43 8.63
C TRP A 45 10.66 -2.71 7.16
N LEU A 46 10.63 -1.63 6.38
CA LEU A 46 10.39 -1.66 4.95
C LEU A 46 11.70 -1.83 4.18
N ASN A 47 11.67 -2.58 3.07
CA ASN A 47 12.75 -2.53 2.08
C ASN A 47 12.71 -1.22 1.27
N SER A 48 13.63 -1.05 0.33
CA SER A 48 13.70 0.17 -0.47
C SER A 48 12.50 0.37 -1.39
N GLU A 49 11.92 -0.71 -1.93
CA GLU A 49 10.74 -0.61 -2.81
C GLU A 49 9.50 -0.21 -2.00
N GLN A 50 9.27 -0.87 -0.88
CA GLN A 50 8.17 -0.57 0.04
C GLN A 50 8.27 0.85 0.59
N ALA A 51 9.47 1.29 1.00
CA ALA A 51 9.68 2.66 1.46
C ALA A 51 9.45 3.69 0.34
N ALA A 52 9.84 3.38 -0.90
CA ALA A 52 9.60 4.26 -2.03
C ALA A 52 8.11 4.42 -2.30
N THR A 53 7.38 3.30 -2.35
CA THR A 53 5.92 3.27 -2.45
C THR A 53 5.26 4.04 -1.31
N TYR A 54 5.74 3.87 -0.07
CA TYR A 54 5.22 4.58 1.11
C TYR A 54 5.35 6.10 0.98
N LEU A 55 6.46 6.59 0.41
CA LEU A 55 6.73 8.01 0.22
C LEU A 55 6.16 8.58 -1.10
N GLY A 56 5.61 7.73 -1.98
CA GLY A 56 5.22 8.13 -3.34
C GLY A 56 6.40 8.49 -4.25
N LEU A 57 7.56 7.86 -4.04
CA LEU A 57 8.80 8.08 -4.80
C LEU A 57 9.20 6.83 -5.59
N GLU A 58 10.16 6.97 -6.51
CA GLU A 58 10.80 5.82 -7.13
C GLU A 58 11.93 5.24 -6.25
N PRO A 59 12.15 3.92 -6.25
CA PRO A 59 13.24 3.29 -5.47
C PRO A 59 14.63 3.85 -5.80
N ARG A 60 14.86 4.20 -7.06
CA ARG A 60 16.10 4.86 -7.52
C ARG A 60 16.29 6.24 -6.90
N GLY A 61 15.19 6.98 -6.69
CA GLY A 61 15.21 8.25 -5.97
C GLY A 61 15.71 8.09 -4.54
N LEU A 62 15.18 7.10 -3.81
CA LEU A 62 15.68 6.78 -2.46
C LEU A 62 17.16 6.37 -2.45
N GLU A 63 17.63 5.67 -3.48
CA GLU A 63 19.05 5.36 -3.61
C GLU A 63 19.93 6.61 -3.77
N SER A 64 19.54 7.53 -4.66
CA SER A 64 20.23 8.82 -4.83
C SER A 64 20.23 9.62 -3.54
N MET A 65 19.10 9.71 -2.84
CA MET A 65 19.00 10.43 -1.56
C MET A 65 19.89 9.84 -0.47
N ARG A 66 20.09 8.51 -0.45
CA ARG A 66 21.06 7.87 0.45
C ARG A 66 22.50 8.25 0.13
N ARG A 67 22.85 8.28 -1.17
CA ARG A 67 24.19 8.69 -1.63
C ARG A 67 24.47 10.16 -1.27
N GLU A 68 23.46 11.01 -1.40
CA GLU A 68 23.53 12.44 -1.09
C GLU A 68 23.33 12.78 0.39
N ARG A 69 22.93 11.80 1.21
CA ARG A 69 22.61 11.96 2.64
C ARG A 69 21.49 12.98 2.92
N ARG A 70 20.50 13.08 2.03
CA ARG A 70 19.36 14.03 2.13
C ARG A 70 17.99 13.38 2.33
N GLY A 71 17.94 12.06 2.51
CA GLY A 71 16.71 11.28 2.63
C GLY A 71 16.37 10.83 4.04
N PRO A 72 15.27 10.06 4.18
CA PRO A 72 14.89 9.45 5.46
C PRO A 72 16.01 8.56 5.99
N LYS A 73 16.06 8.42 7.32
CA LYS A 73 17.03 7.55 7.98
C LYS A 73 16.84 6.11 7.52
N PHE A 74 17.97 5.43 7.30
CA PHE A 74 18.00 4.03 6.88
C PHE A 74 18.94 3.24 7.79
N SER A 75 18.62 1.97 7.99
CA SER A 75 19.46 1.01 8.69
C SER A 75 20.10 0.06 7.69
N ARG A 76 21.41 -0.17 7.84
CA ARG A 76 22.14 -1.19 7.06
C ARG A 76 22.34 -2.43 7.92
N ILE A 77 21.92 -3.57 7.39
CA ILE A 77 22.15 -4.87 8.01
C ILE A 77 23.20 -5.59 7.14
N GLY A 78 24.43 -5.67 7.65
CA GLY A 78 25.58 -6.09 6.85
C GLY A 78 25.86 -5.13 5.69
N ASN A 79 26.46 -5.64 4.60
CA ASN A 79 26.94 -4.78 3.52
C ASN A 79 25.88 -4.47 2.44
N ARG A 80 24.87 -5.35 2.27
CA ARG A 80 23.93 -5.31 1.12
C ARG A 80 22.49 -4.97 1.48
N ILE A 81 22.05 -5.21 2.73
CA ILE A 81 20.65 -5.05 3.09
C ILE A 81 20.43 -3.65 3.65
N VAL A 82 19.50 -2.92 3.04
CA VAL A 82 19.04 -1.60 3.51
C VAL A 82 17.57 -1.67 3.86
N ARG A 83 17.22 -1.20 5.06
CA ARG A 83 15.85 -1.15 5.58
C ARG A 83 15.52 0.23 6.11
N TYR A 84 14.24 0.56 6.08
CA TYR A 84 13.67 1.80 6.59
C TYR A 84 12.66 1.49 7.67
N HIS A 85 12.73 2.20 8.79
CA HIS A 85 11.69 2.11 9.81
C HIS A 85 10.55 3.06 9.46
N VAL A 86 9.29 2.62 9.59
CA VAL A 86 8.12 3.46 9.27
C VAL A 86 8.14 4.81 9.99
N ALA A 87 8.50 4.82 11.29
CA ALA A 87 8.60 6.06 12.06
C ALA A 87 9.62 7.09 11.51
N ASP A 88 10.71 6.62 10.90
CA ASP A 88 11.71 7.51 10.29
C ASP A 88 11.21 8.08 8.95
N LEU A 89 10.43 7.30 8.19
CA LEU A 89 9.77 7.76 6.97
C LEU A 89 8.74 8.85 7.30
N ASP A 90 7.91 8.63 8.32
CA ASP A 90 6.94 9.61 8.82
C ASP A 90 7.61 10.90 9.29
N ALA A 91 8.70 10.79 10.06
CA ALA A 91 9.44 11.93 10.53
C ALA A 91 9.97 12.77 9.37
N TRP A 92 10.52 12.11 8.34
CA TRP A 92 11.01 12.78 7.15
C TRP A 92 9.88 13.49 6.37
N LEU A 93 8.73 12.84 6.16
CA LEU A 93 7.57 13.47 5.52
C LEU A 93 7.12 14.72 6.26
N ARG A 94 6.99 14.66 7.59
CA ARG A 94 6.57 15.81 8.42
C ARG A 94 7.53 16.98 8.33
N GLU A 95 8.83 16.72 8.21
CA GLU A 95 9.84 17.76 8.07
C GLU A 95 9.77 18.47 6.70
N HIS A 96 9.35 17.74 5.66
CA HIS A 96 9.41 18.18 4.26
C HIS A 96 8.06 18.54 3.63
N ALA A 97 6.93 18.28 4.29
CA ALA A 97 5.57 18.56 3.80
C ALA A 97 5.16 20.06 3.85
N ARG A 98 6.07 20.97 3.50
CA ARG A 98 5.82 22.43 3.52
C ARG A 98 5.20 22.96 2.25
#